data_AF-A0A1F7H1K3-F1
#
_entry.id   AF-A0A1F7H1K3-F1
#
_cell.length_a   1.000
_cell.length_b   1.000
_cell.length_c   1.000
_cell.angle_alpha   90.00
_cell.angle_beta   90.00
_cell.angle_gamma   90.00
#
_symmetry.space_group_name_H-M   'P 1'
#
loop_
_entity.id
_entity.type
_entity.pdbx_description
1 polymer ?
#
loop_
_entity_poly.entity_id
_entity_poly.type
_entity_poly.pdbx_seq_one_letter_code
_entity_poly.pdbx_strand_id
1 'polypeptide(L)'
;MKTKNRNPALLLAGKKVDPIIEFYFEFNHLKQLFRQGWLLNGVPEDKCESVADHLFSVCLLSLVIGRNYFSSLDITKLLEMAIIHELGEINIGDVTPHDRIPKKVKYEWELKGIIEVMSKIPNGKHYISLWREYEEGQTPEAKFLRQIDYLEMGFQACIYNMRYNTPIDDFIRSTKKRLTDRKLINLFNETRQLLTSINQK
;
A
#
# COMPACT_ATOMS: atom_id res chain seq x y z
N MET A 1 15.89 -4.32 4.18
CA MET A 1 14.50 -4.70 4.43
C MET A 1 14.38 -5.34 5.80
N LYS A 2 13.64 -4.71 6.72
CA LYS A 2 13.28 -5.28 8.03
C LYS A 2 11.91 -5.94 7.95
N THR A 3 11.73 -7.05 8.67
CA THR A 3 10.48 -7.83 8.66
C THR A 3 10.11 -8.27 10.07
N LYS A 4 8.82 -8.42 10.37
CA LYS A 4 8.29 -8.96 11.63
C LYS A 4 8.78 -10.40 11.83
N ASN A 5 8.75 -11.20 10.75
CA ASN A 5 9.26 -12.57 10.71
C ASN A 5 9.76 -12.92 9.30
N ARG A 6 10.42 -14.09 9.18
CA ARG A 6 10.83 -14.65 7.88
C ARG A 6 9.65 -14.86 6.95
N ASN A 7 9.91 -14.81 5.65
CA ASN A 7 8.90 -15.08 4.61
C ASN A 7 8.27 -16.48 4.81
N PRO A 8 6.94 -16.57 5.04
CA PRO A 8 6.26 -17.84 5.23
C PRO A 8 6.40 -18.79 4.05
N ALA A 9 6.50 -18.30 2.81
CA ALA A 9 6.67 -19.14 1.62
C ALA A 9 7.90 -20.07 1.71
N LEU A 10 8.93 -19.70 2.48
CA LEU A 10 10.10 -20.55 2.72
C LEU A 10 9.77 -21.84 3.48
N LEU A 11 8.66 -21.89 4.21
CA LEU A 11 8.18 -23.10 4.90
C LEU A 11 7.69 -24.19 3.93
N LEU A 12 7.44 -23.81 2.67
CA LEU A 12 7.02 -24.69 1.60
C LEU A 12 8.19 -25.20 0.74
N ALA A 13 9.43 -24.77 1.00
CA ALA A 13 10.60 -25.15 0.21
C ALA A 13 10.73 -26.69 0.11
N GLY A 14 10.81 -27.19 -1.13
CA GLY A 14 10.91 -28.62 -1.43
C GLY A 14 9.61 -29.42 -1.27
N LYS A 15 8.48 -28.77 -1.00
CA LYS A 15 7.18 -29.42 -0.84
C LYS A 15 6.32 -29.21 -2.08
N LYS A 16 5.63 -30.27 -2.52
CA LYS A 16 4.55 -30.16 -3.49
C LYS A 16 3.25 -29.89 -2.75
N VAL A 17 2.65 -28.71 -2.96
CA VAL A 17 1.39 -28.30 -2.35
C VAL A 17 0.40 -27.82 -3.40
N ASP A 18 -0.85 -27.64 -3.01
CA ASP A 18 -1.85 -27.02 -3.86
C ASP A 18 -1.46 -25.56 -4.19
N PRO A 19 -1.63 -25.08 -5.43
CA PRO A 19 -1.28 -23.71 -5.80
C PRO A 19 -1.96 -22.62 -4.96
N ILE A 20 -3.17 -22.87 -4.42
CA ILE A 20 -3.84 -21.92 -3.52
C ILE A 20 -3.14 -21.84 -2.16
N ILE A 21 -2.58 -22.96 -1.68
CA ILE A 21 -1.77 -22.97 -0.45
C ILE A 21 -0.48 -22.18 -0.69
N GLU A 22 0.19 -22.41 -1.82
CA GLU A 22 1.39 -21.66 -2.18
C GLU A 22 1.12 -20.16 -2.26
N PHE A 23 0.08 -19.77 -3.02
CA PHE A 23 -0.38 -18.39 -3.13
C PHE A 23 -0.65 -17.75 -1.76
N TYR A 24 -1.33 -18.47 -0.86
CA TYR A 24 -1.60 -17.98 0.49
C TYR A 24 -0.32 -17.67 1.26
N PHE A 25 0.65 -18.59 1.22
CA PHE A 25 1.91 -18.41 1.93
C PHE A 25 2.77 -17.28 1.35
N GLU A 26 2.70 -17.06 0.03
CA GLU A 26 3.37 -15.95 -0.66
C GLU A 26 2.79 -14.59 -0.24
N PHE A 27 1.49 -14.36 -0.40
CA PHE A 27 0.92 -13.05 -0.02
C PHE A 27 0.93 -12.83 1.50
N ASN A 28 0.95 -13.89 2.30
CA ASN A 28 1.11 -13.77 3.76
C ASN A 28 2.41 -13.04 4.14
N HIS A 29 3.43 -13.04 3.26
CA HIS A 29 4.64 -12.28 3.49
C HIS A 29 4.37 -10.78 3.68
N LEU A 30 3.33 -10.22 3.04
CA LEU A 30 2.93 -8.82 3.24
C LEU A 30 2.59 -8.50 4.70
N LYS A 31 2.13 -9.49 5.48
CA LYS A 31 1.89 -9.33 6.93
C LYS A 31 3.18 -9.25 7.73
N GLN A 32 4.28 -9.75 7.17
CA GLN A 32 5.60 -9.75 7.78
C GLN A 32 6.44 -8.55 7.34
N LEU A 33 6.15 -7.94 6.20
CA LEU A 33 6.84 -6.75 5.71
C LEU A 33 6.37 -5.53 6.50
N PHE A 34 7.30 -4.86 7.19
CA PHE A 34 7.04 -3.53 7.70
C PHE A 34 6.98 -2.53 6.55
N ARG A 35 6.17 -1.49 6.70
CA ARG A 35 6.31 -0.27 5.89
C ARG A 35 7.59 0.46 6.31
N GLN A 36 8.66 0.24 5.56
CA GLN A 36 10.04 0.66 5.85
C GLN A 36 10.15 2.17 6.03
N GLY A 37 9.36 2.95 5.30
CA GLY A 37 9.31 4.40 5.43
C GLY A 37 9.13 4.86 6.89
N TRP A 38 8.27 4.18 7.66
CA TRP A 38 8.03 4.50 9.07
C TRP A 38 9.21 4.14 9.97
N LEU A 39 9.81 2.96 9.75
CA LEU A 39 11.00 2.54 10.51
C LEU A 39 12.16 3.51 10.30
N LEU A 40 12.37 3.94 9.06
CA LEU A 40 13.41 4.92 8.71
C LEU A 40 13.16 6.29 9.36
N ASN A 41 11.91 6.61 9.70
CA ASN A 41 11.53 7.84 10.40
C ASN A 41 11.36 7.64 11.92
N GLY A 42 11.85 6.52 12.46
CA GLY A 42 11.92 6.31 13.91
C GLY A 42 10.66 5.77 14.56
N VAL A 43 9.69 5.26 13.79
CA VAL A 43 8.58 4.49 14.37
C VAL A 43 9.12 3.16 14.93
N PRO A 44 8.82 2.81 16.20
CA PRO A 44 9.25 1.54 16.78
C PRO A 44 8.70 0.32 16.04
N GLU A 45 9.49 -0.75 15.92
CA GLU A 45 9.11 -1.96 15.19
C GLU A 45 7.82 -2.61 15.73
N ASP A 46 7.61 -2.64 17.04
CA ASP A 46 6.42 -3.21 17.68
C ASP A 46 5.15 -2.37 17.48
N LYS A 47 5.30 -1.14 16.96
CA LYS A 47 4.21 -0.21 16.62
C LYS A 47 4.05 0.02 15.13
N CYS A 48 5.03 -0.39 14.33
CA CYS A 48 5.05 -0.16 12.90
C CYS A 48 4.08 -1.11 12.19
N GLU A 49 3.24 -0.52 11.34
CA GLU A 49 2.32 -1.26 10.47
C GLU A 49 3.07 -2.13 9.47
N SER A 50 2.40 -3.20 9.04
CA SER A 50 2.82 -3.99 7.89
C SER A 50 2.19 -3.47 6.59
N VAL A 51 2.73 -3.91 5.45
CA VAL A 51 2.14 -3.66 4.14
C VAL A 51 0.69 -4.17 4.09
N ALA A 52 0.39 -5.29 4.74
CA ALA A 52 -0.97 -5.81 4.84
C ALA A 52 -1.92 -4.91 5.66
N ASP A 53 -1.42 -4.23 6.70
CA ASP A 53 -2.22 -3.28 7.50
C ASP A 53 -2.58 -2.06 6.65
N HIS A 54 -1.60 -1.51 5.91
CA HIS A 54 -1.79 -0.44 4.95
C HIS A 54 -2.81 -0.82 3.85
N LEU A 55 -2.66 -2.00 3.23
CA LEU A 55 -3.59 -2.50 2.22
C LEU A 55 -5.04 -2.57 2.73
N PHE A 56 -5.24 -3.01 3.96
CA PHE A 56 -6.57 -3.06 4.57
C PHE A 56 -7.19 -1.65 4.67
N SER A 57 -6.43 -0.69 5.19
CA SER A 57 -6.86 0.72 5.28
C SER A 57 -7.17 1.31 3.91
N VAL A 58 -6.31 1.09 2.90
CA VAL A 58 -6.52 1.57 1.53
C VAL A 58 -7.78 0.97 0.91
N CYS A 59 -8.04 -0.32 1.10
CA CYS A 59 -9.27 -0.96 0.62
C CYS A 59 -10.51 -0.37 1.30
N LEU A 60 -10.47 -0.17 2.62
CA LEU A 60 -11.59 0.37 3.37
C LEU A 60 -11.89 1.83 2.99
N LEU A 61 -10.86 2.66 2.87
CA LEU A 61 -11.00 4.03 2.39
C LEU A 61 -11.50 4.07 0.95
N SER A 62 -10.98 3.21 0.07
CA SER A 62 -11.45 3.09 -1.32
C SER A 62 -12.93 2.73 -1.40
N LEU A 63 -13.38 1.76 -0.59
CA LEU A 63 -14.79 1.38 -0.51
C LEU A 63 -15.65 2.54 -0.02
N VAL A 64 -15.32 3.11 1.15
CA VAL A 64 -16.17 4.11 1.79
C VAL A 64 -16.19 5.41 1.00
N ILE A 65 -15.02 5.92 0.61
CA ILE A 65 -14.94 7.20 -0.09
C ILE A 65 -15.43 7.04 -1.52
N GLY A 66 -14.96 6.01 -2.24
CA GLY A 66 -15.36 5.76 -3.62
C GLY A 66 -16.88 5.63 -3.77
N ARG A 67 -17.51 4.79 -2.92
CA ARG A 67 -18.95 4.52 -3.00
C ARG A 67 -19.82 5.74 -2.66
N ASN A 68 -19.39 6.59 -1.73
CA ASN A 68 -20.21 7.69 -1.23
C ASN A 68 -19.98 9.01 -1.97
N TYR A 69 -18.80 9.21 -2.58
CA TYR A 69 -18.43 10.50 -3.16
C TYR A 69 -18.02 10.45 -4.63
N PHE A 70 -17.84 9.26 -5.22
CA PHE A 70 -17.35 9.08 -6.59
C PHE A 70 -18.22 8.07 -7.36
N SER A 71 -19.44 8.49 -7.71
CA SER A 71 -20.46 7.63 -8.34
C SER A 71 -20.09 7.08 -9.72
N SER A 72 -19.08 7.64 -10.39
CA SER A 72 -18.61 7.20 -11.70
C SER A 72 -17.60 6.05 -11.65
N LEU A 73 -17.11 5.68 -10.46
CA LEU A 73 -16.13 4.61 -10.30
C LEU A 73 -16.80 3.24 -10.29
N ASP A 74 -16.18 2.27 -10.95
CA ASP A 74 -16.50 0.86 -10.72
C ASP A 74 -15.88 0.43 -9.38
N ILE A 75 -16.72 0.34 -8.35
CA ILE A 75 -16.30 0.00 -6.98
C ILE A 75 -15.74 -1.43 -6.90
N THR A 76 -16.28 -2.37 -7.68
CA THR A 76 -15.79 -3.75 -7.68
C THR A 76 -14.36 -3.78 -8.23
N LYS A 77 -14.16 -3.16 -9.40
CA LYS A 77 -12.84 -3.04 -10.03
C LYS A 77 -11.85 -2.29 -9.14
N LEU A 78 -12.28 -1.19 -8.52
CA LEU A 78 -11.46 -0.41 -7.60
C LEU A 78 -10.97 -1.25 -6.42
N LEU A 79 -11.84 -2.08 -5.83
CA LEU A 79 -11.46 -2.94 -4.71
C LEU A 79 -10.58 -4.11 -5.13
N GLU A 80 -10.85 -4.74 -6.27
CA GLU A 80 -9.94 -5.75 -6.84
C GLU A 80 -8.55 -5.15 -7.06
N MET A 81 -8.48 -3.94 -7.63
CA MET A 81 -7.24 -3.19 -7.85
C MET A 81 -6.55 -2.81 -6.53
N ALA A 82 -7.30 -2.36 -5.52
CA ALA A 82 -6.77 -1.98 -4.21
C ALA A 82 -6.16 -3.18 -3.46
N ILE A 83 -6.77 -4.36 -3.55
CA ILE A 83 -6.27 -5.57 -2.89
C ILE A 83 -4.93 -6.02 -3.49
N ILE A 84 -4.75 -5.81 -4.80
CA ILE A 84 -3.61 -6.37 -5.55
C ILE A 84 -2.46 -5.39 -5.79
N HIS A 85 -2.64 -4.08 -5.57
CA HIS A 85 -1.66 -3.08 -6.01
C HIS A 85 -0.25 -3.25 -5.40
N GLU A 86 -0.15 -3.64 -4.13
CA GLU A 86 1.13 -3.88 -3.43
C GLU A 86 1.60 -5.34 -3.52
N LEU A 87 0.93 -6.24 -4.24
CA LEU A 87 1.35 -7.65 -4.31
C LEU A 87 2.69 -7.84 -5.03
N GLY A 88 3.15 -6.84 -5.80
CA GLY A 88 4.51 -6.81 -6.34
C GLY A 88 5.60 -6.78 -5.27
N GLU A 89 5.28 -6.34 -4.05
CA GLU A 89 6.22 -6.24 -2.93
C GLU A 89 6.52 -7.58 -2.26
N ILE A 90 5.76 -8.64 -2.55
CA ILE A 90 5.97 -9.99 -1.97
C ILE A 90 7.42 -10.47 -2.17
N ASN A 91 8.05 -10.14 -3.29
CA ASN A 91 9.39 -10.62 -3.62
C ASN A 91 10.50 -9.63 -3.25
N ILE A 92 10.24 -8.33 -3.38
CA ILE A 92 11.27 -7.29 -3.21
C ILE A 92 11.20 -6.54 -1.87
N GLY A 93 10.10 -6.69 -1.15
CA GLY A 93 9.75 -5.90 0.03
C GLY A 93 9.31 -4.47 -0.30
N ASP A 94 8.96 -3.72 0.75
CA ASP A 94 8.54 -2.30 0.65
C ASP A 94 9.73 -1.40 0.32
N VAL A 95 9.96 -1.17 -0.98
CA VAL A 95 11.07 -0.35 -1.49
C VAL A 95 10.75 1.13 -1.30
N THR A 96 11.67 1.85 -0.65
CA THR A 96 11.52 3.26 -0.32
C THR A 96 12.33 4.16 -1.25
N PRO A 97 12.07 5.48 -1.26
CA PRO A 97 12.94 6.44 -1.93
C PRO A 97 14.41 6.43 -1.45
N HIS A 98 14.67 5.97 -0.21
CA HIS A 98 16.03 5.88 0.33
C HIS A 98 16.86 4.78 -0.32
N ASP A 99 16.23 3.75 -0.88
CA ASP A 99 16.91 2.63 -1.55
C ASP A 99 17.48 3.04 -2.92
N ARG A 100 17.09 4.21 -3.44
CA ARG A 100 17.58 4.79 -4.71
C ARG A 100 17.44 3.86 -5.92
N ILE A 101 16.48 2.93 -5.87
CA ILE A 101 16.17 2.04 -6.98
C ILE A 101 15.46 2.84 -8.08
N PRO A 102 15.95 2.81 -9.34
CA PRO A 102 15.27 3.49 -10.45
C PRO A 102 13.85 2.97 -10.63
N LYS A 103 12.89 3.85 -10.92
CA LYS A 103 11.47 3.48 -11.11
C LYS A 103 11.26 2.33 -12.10
N LYS A 104 12.00 2.33 -13.20
CA LYS A 104 11.92 1.27 -14.22
C LYS A 104 12.34 -0.09 -13.65
N VAL A 105 13.41 -0.11 -12.84
CA VAL A 105 13.92 -1.34 -12.21
C VAL A 105 12.93 -1.83 -11.14
N LYS A 106 12.38 -0.92 -10.31
CA LYS A 106 11.31 -1.24 -9.35
C LYS A 106 10.13 -1.91 -10.07
N TYR A 107 9.63 -1.27 -11.14
CA TYR A 107 8.53 -1.80 -11.94
C TYR A 107 8.83 -3.19 -12.51
N GLU A 108 10.01 -3.41 -13.10
CA GLU A 108 10.40 -4.70 -13.66
C GLU A 108 10.44 -5.81 -12.60
N TRP A 109 10.92 -5.49 -11.40
CA TRP A 109 10.95 -6.45 -10.29
C TRP A 109 9.56 -6.76 -9.74
N GLU A 110 8.72 -5.75 -9.56
CA GLU A 110 7.33 -5.94 -9.10
C GLU A 110 6.51 -6.71 -10.12
N LEU A 111 6.69 -6.41 -11.41
CA LEU A 111 6.05 -7.13 -12.50
C LEU A 111 6.46 -8.61 -12.50
N LYS A 112 7.73 -8.91 -12.25
CA LYS A 112 8.20 -10.29 -12.12
C LYS A 112 7.52 -10.99 -10.94
N GLY A 113 7.47 -10.34 -9.78
CA GLY A 113 6.85 -10.88 -8.56
C GLY A 113 5.36 -11.18 -8.76
N ILE A 114 4.59 -10.22 -9.28
CA ILE A 114 3.15 -10.41 -9.48
C ILE A 114 2.85 -11.50 -10.52
N ILE A 115 3.65 -11.63 -11.58
CA ILE A 115 3.51 -12.72 -12.56
C ILE A 115 3.78 -14.07 -11.90
N GLU A 116 4.85 -14.17 -11.10
CA GLU A 116 5.21 -15.40 -10.40
C GLU A 116 4.08 -15.87 -9.49
N VAL A 117 3.54 -14.98 -8.64
CA VAL A 117 2.46 -15.29 -7.70
C VAL A 117 1.14 -15.59 -8.41
N MET A 118 0.72 -14.73 -9.35
CA MET A 118 -0.60 -14.84 -9.97
C MET A 118 -0.69 -15.94 -11.04
N SER A 119 0.41 -16.32 -11.68
CA SER A 119 0.40 -17.38 -12.70
C SER A 119 -0.02 -18.76 -12.17
N LYS A 120 0.06 -18.95 -10.85
CA LYS A 120 -0.25 -20.19 -10.15
C LYS A 120 -1.75 -20.38 -9.87
N ILE A 121 -2.55 -19.31 -9.96
CA ILE A 121 -3.97 -19.34 -9.58
C ILE A 121 -4.90 -19.19 -10.80
N PRO A 122 -6.15 -19.72 -10.72
CA PRO A 122 -7.18 -19.43 -11.70
C PRO A 122 -7.38 -17.91 -11.87
N ASN A 123 -7.65 -17.47 -13.10
CA ASN A 123 -7.82 -16.05 -13.45
C ASN A 123 -6.61 -15.14 -13.16
N GLY A 124 -5.41 -15.68 -12.92
CA GLY A 124 -4.19 -14.89 -12.68
C GLY A 124 -3.92 -13.78 -13.70
N LYS A 125 -4.26 -14.00 -14.98
CA LYS A 125 -4.11 -13.00 -16.05
C LYS A 125 -4.94 -11.73 -15.81
N HIS A 126 -6.14 -11.87 -15.25
CA HIS A 126 -7.01 -10.74 -14.88
C HIS A 126 -6.33 -9.86 -13.83
N TYR A 127 -5.83 -10.47 -12.75
CA TYR A 127 -5.16 -9.73 -11.68
C TYR A 127 -3.85 -9.08 -12.13
N ILE A 128 -3.07 -9.73 -12.99
CA ILE A 128 -1.88 -9.13 -13.60
C ILE A 128 -2.28 -7.92 -14.47
N SER A 129 -3.38 -8.00 -15.22
CA SER A 129 -3.89 -6.88 -16.02
C SER A 129 -4.34 -5.71 -15.14
N LEU A 130 -5.06 -5.98 -14.05
CA LEU A 130 -5.46 -4.97 -13.07
C LEU A 130 -4.25 -4.28 -12.42
N TRP A 131 -3.23 -5.07 -12.06
CA TRP A 131 -2.00 -4.53 -11.49
C TRP A 131 -1.29 -3.59 -12.47
N ARG A 132 -1.19 -3.99 -13.75
CA ARG A 132 -0.63 -3.14 -14.81
C ARG A 132 -1.42 -1.86 -15.00
N GLU A 133 -2.75 -1.95 -14.98
CA GLU A 133 -3.62 -0.79 -15.12
C GLU A 133 -3.41 0.23 -13.98
N TYR A 134 -3.27 -0.26 -12.74
CA TYR A 134 -2.88 0.57 -11.60
C TYR A 134 -1.54 1.27 -11.85
N GLU A 135 -0.54 0.51 -12.28
CA GLU A 135 0.81 1.01 -12.55
C GLU A 135 0.85 2.06 -13.67
N GLU A 136 0.07 1.88 -14.73
CA GLU A 136 -0.09 2.87 -15.81
C GLU A 136 -0.78 4.15 -15.32
N GLY A 137 -1.69 4.05 -14.35
CA GLY A 137 -2.30 5.20 -13.67
C GLY A 137 -3.19 6.07 -14.57
N GLN A 138 -3.78 5.48 -15.62
CA GLN A 138 -4.56 6.23 -16.61
C GLN A 138 -6.07 6.19 -16.38
N THR A 139 -6.58 5.10 -15.81
CA THR A 139 -8.02 4.92 -15.59
C THR A 139 -8.54 5.70 -14.38
N PRO A 140 -9.86 5.99 -14.32
CA PRO A 140 -10.46 6.66 -13.17
C PRO A 140 -10.18 5.93 -11.85
N GLU A 141 -10.32 4.61 -11.82
CA GLU A 141 -10.06 3.78 -10.64
C GLU A 141 -8.59 3.85 -10.22
N ALA A 142 -7.64 3.71 -11.15
CA ALA A 142 -6.21 3.78 -10.85
C ALA A 142 -5.80 5.16 -10.34
N LYS A 143 -6.31 6.24 -10.96
CA LYS A 143 -6.05 7.62 -10.52
C LYS A 143 -6.63 7.89 -9.14
N PHE A 144 -7.83 7.38 -8.86
CA PHE A 144 -8.47 7.52 -7.56
C PHE A 144 -7.70 6.74 -6.49
N LEU A 145 -7.41 5.45 -6.74
CA LEU A 145 -6.70 4.59 -5.80
C LEU A 145 -5.32 5.15 -5.42
N ARG A 146 -4.57 5.69 -6.40
CA ARG A 146 -3.29 6.37 -6.13
C ARG A 146 -3.42 7.58 -5.19
N GLN A 147 -4.56 8.26 -5.17
CA GLN A 147 -4.77 9.33 -4.20
C GLN A 147 -5.16 8.78 -2.83
N ILE A 148 -5.94 7.70 -2.79
CA ILE A 148 -6.29 7.02 -1.54
C ILE A 148 -5.06 6.43 -0.84
N ASP A 149 -4.15 5.80 -1.59
CA ASP A 149 -2.86 5.30 -1.07
C ASP A 149 -2.07 6.41 -0.35
N TYR A 150 -1.90 7.57 -0.99
CA TYR A 150 -1.21 8.71 -0.37
C TYR A 150 -2.01 9.40 0.74
N LEU A 151 -3.35 9.38 0.67
CA LEU A 151 -4.21 9.91 1.72
C LEU A 151 -4.09 9.06 2.98
N GLU A 152 -4.12 7.73 2.84
CA GLU A 152 -3.95 6.76 3.91
C GLU A 152 -2.59 6.96 4.60
N MET A 153 -1.50 7.01 3.83
CA MET A 153 -0.17 7.32 4.34
C MET A 153 -0.14 8.66 5.09
N GLY A 154 -0.84 9.67 4.57
CA GLY A 154 -0.95 10.98 5.21
C GLY A 154 -1.68 10.93 6.56
N PHE A 155 -2.78 10.18 6.66
CA PHE A 155 -3.49 9.97 7.92
C PHE A 155 -2.65 9.19 8.91
N GLN A 156 -1.99 8.13 8.46
CA GLN A 156 -1.13 7.30 9.30
C GLN A 156 0.07 8.10 9.83
N ALA A 157 0.65 8.99 9.02
CA ALA A 157 1.67 9.93 9.48
C ALA A 157 1.17 10.77 10.66
N CYS A 158 -0.02 11.39 10.54
CA CYS A 158 -0.60 12.17 11.63
C CYS A 158 -0.77 11.34 12.91
N ILE A 159 -1.25 10.10 12.79
CA ILE A 159 -1.42 9.20 13.94
C ILE A 159 -0.06 8.90 14.60
N TYR A 160 0.97 8.57 13.82
CA TYR A 160 2.30 8.28 14.36
C TYR A 160 2.97 9.50 14.99
N ASN A 161 2.82 10.69 14.41
CA ASN A 161 3.31 11.90 15.04
C ASN A 161 2.65 12.15 16.40
N MET A 162 1.31 12.00 16.50
CA MET A 162 0.61 12.21 17.77
C MET A 162 0.98 11.19 18.85
N ARG A 163 1.26 9.94 18.46
CA ARG A 163 1.54 8.87 19.42
C ARG A 163 3.02 8.75 19.81
N TYR A 164 3.91 9.02 18.86
CA TYR A 164 5.33 8.70 18.96
C TYR A 164 6.25 9.87 18.63
N ASN A 165 5.70 11.06 18.37
CA ASN A 165 6.44 12.25 17.94
C ASN A 165 7.33 12.02 16.71
N THR A 166 6.91 11.10 15.84
CA THR A 166 7.59 10.79 14.57
C THR A 166 7.66 12.04 13.69
N PRO A 167 8.81 12.36 13.07
CA PRO A 167 8.91 13.41 12.05
C PRO A 167 8.08 13.05 10.83
N ILE A 168 7.20 13.95 10.38
CA ILE A 168 6.23 13.67 9.32
C ILE A 168 6.26 14.61 8.12
N ASP A 169 7.12 15.62 8.11
CA ASP A 169 7.11 16.68 7.09
C ASP A 169 7.25 16.13 5.66
N ASP A 170 8.07 15.10 5.48
CA ASP A 170 8.28 14.46 4.20
C ASP A 170 7.03 13.71 3.71
N PHE A 171 6.35 12.99 4.62
CA PHE A 171 5.09 12.31 4.32
C PHE A 171 3.99 13.33 3.98
N ILE A 172 3.87 14.39 4.78
CA ILE A 172 2.90 15.45 4.53
C ILE A 172 3.14 16.12 3.18
N ARG A 173 4.40 16.45 2.86
CA ARG A 173 4.76 17.05 1.58
C ARG A 173 4.44 16.13 0.41
N SER A 174 4.74 14.83 0.56
CA SER A 174 4.46 13.79 -0.43
C SER A 174 2.95 13.64 -0.68
N THR A 175 2.14 13.52 0.38
CA THR A 175 0.67 13.45 0.28
C THR A 175 0.10 14.69 -0.41
N LYS A 176 0.49 15.92 0.01
CA LYS A 176 0.00 17.15 -0.63
C LYS A 176 0.31 17.22 -2.13
N LYS A 177 1.47 16.73 -2.54
CA LYS A 177 1.88 16.74 -3.95
C LYS A 177 1.03 15.80 -4.80
N ARG A 178 0.49 14.73 -4.21
CA ARG A 178 -0.23 13.68 -4.94
C ARG A 178 -1.74 13.82 -4.91
N LEU A 179 -2.32 14.41 -3.86
CA LEU A 179 -3.75 14.69 -3.81
C LEU A 179 -4.11 15.81 -4.81
N THR A 180 -5.07 15.52 -5.68
CA THR A 180 -5.58 16.47 -6.69
C THR A 180 -7.09 16.68 -6.58
N ASP A 181 -7.82 15.69 -6.06
CA ASP A 181 -9.25 15.81 -5.81
C ASP A 181 -9.55 16.70 -4.59
N ARG A 182 -10.51 17.61 -4.75
CA ARG A 182 -10.85 18.62 -3.73
C ARG A 182 -11.39 17.99 -2.44
N LYS A 183 -12.19 16.91 -2.52
CA LYS A 183 -12.72 16.23 -1.34
C LYS A 183 -11.59 15.58 -0.56
N LEU A 184 -10.67 14.90 -1.23
CA LEU A 184 -9.52 14.25 -0.58
C LEU A 184 -8.56 15.28 0.05
N ILE A 185 -8.29 16.38 -0.66
CA ILE A 185 -7.48 17.50 -0.13
C ILE A 185 -8.10 18.08 1.14
N ASN A 186 -9.41 18.28 1.16
CA ASN A 186 -10.10 18.82 2.34
C ASN A 186 -10.00 17.87 3.54
N LEU A 187 -10.27 16.57 3.33
CA LEU A 187 -10.14 15.55 4.38
C LEU A 187 -8.73 15.55 5.00
N PHE A 188 -7.70 15.64 4.14
CA PHE A 188 -6.32 15.70 4.61
C PHE A 188 -6.01 16.98 5.39
N ASN A 189 -6.49 18.13 4.91
CA ASN A 189 -6.27 19.41 5.60
C ASN A 189 -6.96 19.48 6.95
N GLU A 190 -8.20 19.00 7.07
CA GLU A 190 -8.94 18.91 8.34
C GLU A 190 -8.18 18.05 9.36
N THR A 191 -7.68 16.90 8.93
CA THR A 191 -6.88 16.01 9.80
C THR A 191 -5.63 16.70 10.34
N ARG A 192 -4.94 17.49 9.51
CA ARG A 192 -3.75 18.26 9.93
C ARG A 192 -4.07 19.40 10.89
N GLN A 193 -5.21 20.05 10.72
CA GLN A 193 -5.66 21.11 11.63
C GLN A 193 -5.93 20.54 13.03
N LEU A 194 -6.58 19.36 13.11
CA LEU A 194 -6.83 18.65 14.37
C LEU A 194 -5.51 18.36 15.11
N LEU A 195 -4.50 17.86 14.40
CA LEU A 195 -3.17 17.60 14.97
C LEU A 195 -2.53 18.86 15.57
N THR A 196 -2.64 20.00 14.88
CA THR A 196 -2.10 21.28 15.37
C THR A 196 -2.81 21.76 16.64
N SER A 197 -4.14 21.57 16.70
CA SER A 197 -4.95 21.99 17.85
C SER A 197 -4.70 21.16 19.11
N ILE A 198 -4.29 19.89 18.95
CA ILE A 198 -4.00 18.99 20.06
C ILE A 198 -2.62 19.30 20.65
N ASN A 199 -1.63 19.57 19.81
CA ASN A 199 -0.26 19.90 20.26
C ASN A 199 -0.14 21.29 20.93
N GLN A 200 -1.18 22.11 20.89
CA GLN A 200 -1.25 23.42 21.57
C GLN A 200 -1.90 23.35 22.97
N LYS A 201 -2.39 22.18 23.39
CA LYS A 201 -2.95 21.93 24.72
C LYS A 201 -1.95 21.18 25.59
#